data_AF-A0A8B6DG54-F1
#
_entry.id   AF-A0A8B6DG54-F1
#
_cell.length_a   1.000
_cell.length_b   1.000
_cell.length_c   1.000
_cell.angle_alpha   90.00
_cell.angle_beta   90.00
_cell.angle_gamma   90.00
#
_symmetry.space_group_name_H-M   'P 1'
#
loop_
_entity.id
_entity.type
_entity.pdbx_description
1 polymer ?
#
loop_
_entity_poly.entity_id
_entity_poly.type
_entity_poly.pdbx_seq_one_letter_code
_entity_poly.pdbx_strand_id
1 'polypeptide(L)'
;MTENGTHNGVSNGTTSEPSALSEQELEAINETWTLIWNDKKNNGIELFIKLFTHFPESQNFFKDFKGLPIEEVREHKKLRAHALSVMYALKSFIDNLDDEETLDALVRKNAQNHAERGVGEREVKMLLPAFLELLNEQLQEKTTDLHKSAWTKLFGVIALVAREEQNHLK
;
A
#
# COMPACT_ATOMS: atom_id res chain seq x y z
N MET A 1 -21.86 50.16 25.78
CA MET A 1 -20.91 49.21 26.40
C MET A 1 -21.49 47.81 26.15
N THR A 2 -21.56 47.32 24.91
CA THR A 2 -20.50 46.61 24.15
C THR A 2 -19.76 45.56 24.97
N GLU A 3 -20.10 44.29 24.73
CA GLU A 3 -19.18 43.16 24.46
C GLU A 3 -20.07 41.93 24.16
N ASN A 4 -20.10 41.46 22.91
CA ASN A 4 -19.23 40.40 22.35
C ASN A 4 -19.42 39.07 23.09
N GLY A 5 -19.71 37.94 22.47
CA GLY A 5 -19.64 37.53 21.08
C GLY A 5 -19.70 36.00 21.11
N THR A 6 -20.45 35.43 20.19
CA THR A 6 -20.57 34.00 19.90
C THR A 6 -19.22 33.29 19.84
N HIS A 7 -19.06 32.20 20.58
CA HIS A 7 -18.03 31.21 20.29
C HIS A 7 -18.67 29.91 19.79
N ASN A 8 -18.55 29.72 18.48
CA ASN A 8 -18.79 28.46 17.78
C ASN A 8 -17.89 27.37 18.37
N GLY A 9 -18.50 26.31 18.91
CA GLY A 9 -17.83 25.02 19.11
C GLY A 9 -17.77 24.30 17.77
N VAL A 10 -16.65 24.44 17.09
CA VAL A 10 -16.31 23.70 15.88
C VAL A 10 -16.21 22.23 16.25
N SER A 11 -17.10 21.41 15.71
CA SER A 11 -16.98 19.95 15.74
C SER A 11 -15.73 19.56 14.97
N ASN A 12 -14.65 19.31 15.70
CA ASN A 12 -13.41 18.77 15.16
C ASN A 12 -13.71 17.46 14.43
N GLY A 13 -13.28 17.44 13.17
CA GLY A 13 -13.45 16.33 12.26
C GLY A 13 -12.99 15.01 12.87
N THR A 14 -13.82 14.00 12.69
CA THR A 14 -13.47 12.60 12.83
C THR A 14 -12.30 12.30 11.91
N THR A 15 -11.08 12.33 12.44
CA THR A 15 -10.01 11.44 11.99
C THR A 15 -10.54 10.03 12.15
N SER A 16 -10.94 9.40 11.06
CA SER A 16 -11.22 7.97 11.05
C SER A 16 -9.91 7.26 11.37
N GLU A 17 -9.76 6.84 12.62
CA GLU A 17 -8.85 5.76 13.00
C GLU A 17 -8.94 4.66 11.93
N PRO A 18 -7.83 4.07 11.47
CA PRO A 18 -7.90 2.87 10.65
C PRO A 18 -8.63 1.81 11.47
N SER A 19 -9.91 1.58 11.19
CA SER A 19 -10.69 0.60 11.94
C SER A 19 -10.01 -0.75 11.78
N ALA A 20 -9.82 -1.47 12.88
CA ALA A 20 -9.42 -2.88 12.85
C ALA A 20 -10.21 -3.64 11.77
N LEU A 21 -9.52 -4.49 11.01
CA LEU A 21 -10.14 -5.31 9.97
C LEU A 21 -11.18 -6.23 10.63
N SER A 22 -12.38 -6.32 10.05
CA SER A 22 -13.37 -7.31 10.48
C SER A 22 -12.95 -8.72 10.08
N GLU A 23 -13.53 -9.75 10.73
CA GLU A 23 -13.26 -11.16 10.38
C GLU A 23 -13.52 -11.46 8.90
N GLN A 24 -14.60 -10.89 8.33
CA GLN A 24 -14.92 -11.00 6.90
C GLN A 24 -13.87 -10.33 6.00
N GLU A 25 -13.29 -9.21 6.43
CA GLU A 25 -12.22 -8.53 5.70
C GLU A 25 -10.89 -9.28 5.80
N LEU A 26 -10.60 -9.90 6.95
CA LEU A 26 -9.44 -10.78 7.13
C LEU A 26 -9.55 -12.01 6.22
N GLU A 27 -10.71 -12.66 6.17
CA GLU A 27 -10.97 -13.79 5.28
C GLU A 27 -10.81 -13.38 3.81
N ALA A 28 -11.41 -12.24 3.42
CA ALA A 28 -11.27 -11.69 2.07
C ALA A 28 -9.82 -11.41 1.68
N ILE A 29 -9.00 -10.86 2.58
CA ILE A 29 -7.56 -10.64 2.31
C ILE A 29 -6.85 -11.99 2.13
N ASN A 30 -7.07 -12.95 3.01
CA ASN A 30 -6.40 -14.26 2.95
C ASN A 30 -6.76 -15.04 1.68
N GLU A 31 -8.05 -15.10 1.34
CA GLU A 31 -8.54 -15.76 0.12
C GLU A 31 -7.90 -15.14 -1.12
N THR A 32 -8.04 -13.82 -1.26
CA THR A 32 -7.60 -13.13 -2.47
C THR A 32 -6.08 -13.05 -2.59
N TRP A 33 -5.37 -12.95 -1.47
CA TRP A 33 -3.91 -13.00 -1.46
C TRP A 33 -3.38 -14.35 -1.93
N THR A 34 -4.06 -15.46 -1.62
CA THR A 34 -3.65 -16.79 -2.10
C THR A 34 -3.58 -16.84 -3.63
N LEU A 35 -4.54 -16.23 -4.32
CA LEU A 35 -4.55 -16.14 -5.79
C LEU A 35 -3.34 -15.35 -6.31
N ILE A 36 -3.07 -14.18 -5.71
CA ILE A 36 -1.93 -13.34 -6.07
C ILE A 36 -0.60 -14.06 -5.78
N TRP A 37 -0.52 -14.79 -4.66
CA TRP A 37 0.70 -15.44 -4.19
C TRP A 37 1.13 -16.63 -5.06
N ASN A 38 0.17 -17.34 -5.65
CA ASN A 38 0.43 -18.52 -6.48
C ASN A 38 1.40 -18.21 -7.62
N ASP A 39 1.25 -17.05 -8.28
CA ASP A 39 2.19 -16.55 -9.28
C ASP A 39 2.87 -15.24 -8.83
N LYS A 40 3.30 -15.17 -7.57
CA LYS A 40 3.93 -13.98 -6.97
C LYS A 40 5.07 -13.37 -7.81
N LYS A 41 5.81 -14.16 -8.58
CA LYS A 41 6.92 -13.64 -9.40
C LYS A 41 6.39 -12.76 -10.53
N ASN A 42 5.42 -13.26 -11.28
CA ASN A 42 4.82 -12.49 -12.37
C ASN A 42 3.88 -11.41 -11.82
N ASN A 43 3.04 -11.75 -10.85
CA ASN A 43 2.10 -10.80 -10.23
C ASN A 43 2.82 -9.62 -9.57
N GLY A 44 3.98 -9.85 -8.95
CA GLY A 44 4.81 -8.77 -8.42
C GLY A 44 5.34 -7.85 -9.54
N ILE A 45 5.73 -8.40 -10.69
CA ILE A 45 6.15 -7.60 -11.85
C ILE A 45 4.96 -6.80 -12.38
N GLU A 46 3.81 -7.45 -12.60
CA GLU A 46 2.59 -6.78 -13.08
C GLU A 46 2.16 -5.63 -12.15
N LEU A 47 2.24 -5.82 -10.83
CA LEU A 47 1.96 -4.77 -9.86
C LEU A 47 2.78 -3.50 -10.14
N PHE A 48 4.08 -3.65 -10.36
CA PHE A 48 4.96 -2.52 -10.66
C PHE A 48 4.74 -1.94 -12.05
N ILE A 49 4.45 -2.77 -13.05
CA ILE A 49 4.12 -2.29 -14.40
C ILE A 49 2.84 -1.44 -14.37
N LYS A 50 1.81 -1.89 -13.64
CA LYS A 50 0.59 -1.11 -13.40
C LYS A 50 0.89 0.19 -12.65
N LEU A 51 1.70 0.13 -11.59
CA LEU A 51 2.13 1.33 -10.86
C LEU A 51 2.80 2.35 -11.79
N PHE A 52 3.78 1.94 -12.61
CA PHE A 52 4.47 2.85 -13.52
C PHE A 52 3.59 3.34 -14.67
N THR A 53 2.57 2.55 -15.05
CA THR A 53 1.60 2.97 -16.07
C THR A 53 0.64 4.03 -15.54
N HIS A 54 0.10 3.84 -14.32
CA HIS A 54 -0.82 4.80 -13.69
C HIS A 54 -0.14 6.05 -13.18
N PHE A 55 1.08 5.89 -12.65
CA PHE A 55 1.85 6.94 -12.01
C PHE A 55 3.28 6.94 -12.57
N PRO A 56 3.52 7.43 -13.79
CA PRO A 56 4.84 7.43 -14.41
C PRO A 56 5.92 8.09 -13.55
N GLU A 57 5.55 9.05 -12.71
CA GLU A 57 6.50 9.69 -11.79
C GLU A 57 7.10 8.72 -10.75
N SER A 58 6.40 7.63 -10.42
CA SER A 58 6.86 6.64 -9.45
C SER A 58 8.10 5.87 -9.93
N GLN A 59 8.33 5.80 -11.24
CA GLN A 59 9.55 5.23 -11.83
C GLN A 59 10.81 6.04 -11.44
N ASN A 60 10.66 7.33 -11.10
CA ASN A 60 11.79 8.19 -10.73
C ASN A 60 12.44 7.81 -9.38
N PHE A 61 11.75 7.07 -8.53
CA PHE A 61 12.31 6.53 -7.28
C PHE A 61 13.34 5.42 -7.54
N PHE A 62 13.33 4.84 -8.74
CA PHE A 62 14.22 3.77 -9.15
C PHE A 62 15.24 4.29 -10.14
N LYS A 63 16.46 4.57 -9.67
CA LYS A 63 17.57 5.08 -10.51
C LYS A 63 17.83 4.23 -11.75
N ASP A 64 17.65 2.92 -11.63
CA ASP A 64 17.87 1.95 -12.72
C ASP A 64 16.72 1.93 -13.74
N PHE A 65 15.54 2.43 -13.39
CA PHE A 65 14.37 2.39 -14.27
C PHE A 65 14.10 3.76 -14.87
N LYS A 66 14.47 4.85 -14.19
CA LYS A 66 14.16 6.22 -14.60
C LYS A 66 14.47 6.48 -16.08
N GLY A 67 13.43 6.81 -16.84
CA GLY A 67 13.51 7.15 -18.26
C GLY A 67 13.56 5.97 -19.23
N LEU A 68 13.56 4.72 -18.72
CA LEU A 68 13.45 3.54 -19.57
C LEU A 68 12.00 3.30 -20.00
N PRO A 69 11.76 2.78 -21.21
CA PRO A 69 10.46 2.26 -21.61
C PRO A 69 9.97 1.15 -20.67
N ILE A 70 8.66 1.06 -20.43
CA ILE A 70 8.04 0.06 -19.54
C ILE A 70 8.45 -1.37 -19.92
N GLU A 71 8.57 -1.69 -21.20
CA GLU A 71 8.96 -3.04 -21.65
C GLU A 71 10.39 -3.40 -21.31
N GLU A 72 11.30 -2.42 -21.27
CA GLU A 72 12.66 -2.65 -20.80
C GLU A 72 12.69 -2.81 -19.28
N VAL A 73 11.86 -2.05 -18.55
CA VAL A 73 11.72 -2.15 -17.09
C VAL A 73 11.17 -3.52 -16.69
N ARG A 74 10.15 -4.03 -17.40
CA ARG A 74 9.55 -5.37 -17.21
C ARG A 74 10.60 -6.48 -17.24
N GLU A 75 11.53 -6.41 -18.17
CA GLU A 75 12.60 -7.39 -18.34
C GLU A 75 13.80 -7.16 -17.40
N HIS A 76 13.80 -6.08 -16.61
CA HIS A 76 14.93 -5.70 -15.81
C HIS A 76 15.10 -6.59 -14.56
N LYS A 77 16.29 -7.20 -14.38
CA LYS A 77 16.57 -8.12 -13.26
C LYS A 77 16.35 -7.48 -11.88
N LYS A 78 16.66 -6.19 -11.73
CA LYS A 78 16.41 -5.46 -10.47
C LYS A 78 14.92 -5.26 -10.18
N LEU A 79 14.09 -5.11 -11.23
CA LEU A 79 12.64 -5.06 -11.03
C LEU A 79 12.15 -6.40 -10.49
N ARG A 80 12.54 -7.51 -11.14
CA ARG A 80 12.18 -8.86 -10.71
C ARG A 80 12.52 -9.13 -9.23
N ALA A 81 13.71 -8.71 -8.81
CA ALA A 81 14.14 -8.83 -7.42
C ALA A 81 13.29 -7.97 -6.47
N HIS A 82 13.10 -6.69 -6.80
CA HIS A 82 12.34 -5.78 -5.95
C HIS A 82 10.84 -6.14 -5.87
N ALA A 83 10.23 -6.47 -7.01
CA ALA A 83 8.87 -7.00 -7.10
C ALA A 83 8.67 -8.19 -6.16
N LEU A 84 9.57 -9.18 -6.22
CA LEU A 84 9.49 -10.34 -5.34
C LEU A 84 9.64 -9.95 -3.85
N SER A 85 10.53 -9.01 -3.52
CA SER A 85 10.67 -8.50 -2.15
C SER A 85 9.39 -7.84 -1.63
N VAL A 86 8.66 -7.09 -2.47
CA VAL A 86 7.36 -6.52 -2.12
C VAL A 86 6.33 -7.60 -1.85
N MET A 87 6.29 -8.66 -2.67
CA MET A 87 5.39 -9.78 -2.42
C MET A 87 5.65 -10.45 -1.08
N TYR A 88 6.93 -10.66 -0.71
CA TYR A 88 7.28 -11.23 0.60
C TYR A 88 6.97 -10.28 1.76
N ALA A 89 7.15 -8.96 1.59
CA ALA A 89 6.79 -7.99 2.61
C ALA A 89 5.27 -8.01 2.87
N LEU A 90 4.45 -7.97 1.81
CA LEU A 90 2.99 -8.07 1.93
C LEU A 90 2.57 -9.40 2.57
N LYS A 91 3.19 -10.53 2.19
CA LYS A 91 2.96 -11.83 2.85
C LYS A 91 3.22 -11.75 4.35
N SER A 92 4.32 -11.13 4.76
CA SER A 92 4.65 -11.00 6.19
C SER A 92 3.62 -10.16 6.93
N PHE A 93 3.05 -9.13 6.31
CA PHE A 93 1.98 -8.34 6.94
C PHE A 93 0.69 -9.16 7.06
N ILE A 94 0.33 -9.88 6.00
CA ILE A 94 -0.88 -10.70 5.94
C ILE A 94 -0.84 -11.85 6.96
N ASP A 95 0.34 -12.44 7.15
CA ASP A 95 0.58 -13.53 8.12
C ASP A 95 0.48 -13.09 9.58
N ASN A 96 0.42 -11.78 9.85
CA ASN A 96 0.38 -11.22 11.19
C ASN A 96 -0.79 -10.24 11.37
N LEU A 97 -1.86 -10.36 10.56
CA LEU A 97 -3.02 -9.46 10.71
C LEU A 97 -3.77 -9.63 12.04
N ASP A 98 -3.55 -10.75 12.73
CA ASP A 98 -4.09 -11.07 14.06
C ASP A 98 -3.13 -10.71 15.21
N ASP A 99 -1.89 -10.30 14.91
CA ASP A 99 -0.87 -9.86 15.87
C ASP A 99 -0.48 -8.40 15.58
N GLU A 100 -1.22 -7.46 16.19
CA GLU A 100 -1.06 -6.02 15.97
C GLU A 100 0.35 -5.52 16.29
N GLU A 101 0.99 -6.03 17.35
CA GLU A 101 2.34 -5.61 17.76
C GLU A 101 3.38 -6.06 16.73
N THR A 102 3.31 -7.32 16.30
CA THR A 102 4.22 -7.84 15.27
C THR A 102 3.97 -7.16 13.93
N LEU A 103 2.71 -6.93 13.55
CA LEU A 103 2.36 -6.22 12.32
C LEU A 103 2.93 -4.80 12.32
N ASP A 104 2.71 -4.01 13.38
CA ASP A 104 3.23 -2.65 13.50
C ASP A 104 4.76 -2.64 13.37
N ALA A 105 5.47 -3.53 14.07
CA ALA A 105 6.92 -3.63 13.99
C ALA A 105 7.42 -3.97 12.56
N LEU A 106 6.75 -4.88 11.85
CA LEU A 106 7.08 -5.26 10.48
C LEU A 106 6.84 -4.10 9.50
N VAL A 107 5.69 -3.43 9.61
CA VAL A 107 5.32 -2.29 8.74
C VAL A 107 6.25 -1.12 8.99
N ARG A 108 6.56 -0.77 10.25
CA ARG A 108 7.53 0.29 10.60
C ARG A 108 8.90 0.00 10.04
N LYS A 109 9.42 -1.22 10.22
CA LYS A 109 10.71 -1.62 9.64
C LYS A 109 10.71 -1.46 8.13
N ASN A 110 9.62 -1.82 7.45
CA ASN A 110 9.50 -1.62 6.02
C ASN A 110 9.47 -0.12 5.65
N ALA A 111 8.65 0.67 6.35
CA ALA A 111 8.49 2.10 6.15
C ALA A 111 9.80 2.87 6.38
N GLN A 112 10.57 2.58 7.42
CA GLN A 112 11.88 3.19 7.69
C GLN A 112 12.85 3.00 6.52
N ASN A 113 12.93 1.79 5.97
CA ASN A 113 13.77 1.51 4.81
C ASN A 113 13.31 2.30 3.56
N HIS A 114 12.03 2.65 3.45
CA HIS A 114 11.49 3.41 2.33
C HIS A 114 11.61 4.94 2.54
N ALA A 115 11.50 5.40 3.78
CA ALA A 115 11.53 6.81 4.13
C ALA A 115 12.83 7.50 3.69
N GLU A 116 13.98 6.85 3.86
CA GLU A 116 15.30 7.35 3.40
C GLU A 116 15.36 7.59 1.89
N ARG A 117 14.49 6.95 1.12
CA ARG A 117 14.39 7.04 -0.35
C ARG A 117 13.30 8.02 -0.79
N GLY A 118 12.69 8.76 0.15
CA GLY A 118 11.62 9.70 -0.10
C GLY A 118 10.25 9.04 -0.36
N VAL A 119 10.11 7.74 -0.09
CA VAL A 119 8.87 7.00 -0.25
C VAL A 119 8.08 7.05 1.07
N GLY A 120 6.89 7.65 1.05
CA GLY A 120 6.03 7.81 2.22
C GLY A 120 4.56 7.51 1.92
N GLU A 121 3.67 8.19 2.65
CA GLU A 121 2.21 7.97 2.55
C GLU A 121 1.69 8.06 1.12
N ARG A 122 2.12 9.08 0.37
CA ARG A 122 1.68 9.31 -1.01
C ARG A 122 2.03 8.11 -1.89
N GLU A 123 3.26 7.63 -1.82
CA GLU A 123 3.74 6.54 -2.67
C GLU A 123 3.06 5.21 -2.34
N VAL A 124 2.78 4.94 -1.07
CA VAL A 124 1.96 3.77 -0.68
C VAL A 124 0.54 3.90 -1.24
N LYS A 125 -0.05 5.09 -1.21
CA LYS A 125 -1.38 5.36 -1.79
C LYS A 125 -1.40 5.24 -3.31
N MET A 126 -0.29 5.50 -4.01
CA MET A 126 -0.16 5.24 -5.46
C MET A 126 -0.11 3.75 -5.79
N LEU A 127 0.40 2.91 -4.88
CA LEU A 127 0.46 1.46 -5.08
C LEU A 127 -0.92 0.79 -4.99
N LEU A 128 -1.84 1.33 -4.19
CA LEU A 128 -3.17 0.74 -3.96
C LEU A 128 -4.00 0.58 -5.25
N PRO A 129 -4.19 1.59 -6.12
CA PRO A 129 -4.93 1.43 -7.38
C PRO A 129 -4.35 0.33 -8.27
N ALA A 130 -3.02 0.28 -8.41
CA ALA A 130 -2.34 -0.77 -9.19
C ALA A 130 -2.56 -2.16 -8.59
N PHE A 131 -2.57 -2.25 -7.25
CA PHE A 131 -2.87 -3.49 -6.54
C PHE A 131 -4.31 -3.94 -6.74
N LEU A 132 -5.30 -3.03 -6.62
CA LEU A 132 -6.71 -3.36 -6.80
C LEU A 132 -7.04 -3.76 -8.24
N GLU A 133 -6.35 -3.19 -9.22
CA GLU A 133 -6.47 -3.63 -10.61
C GLU A 133 -5.90 -5.03 -10.81
N LEU A 134 -4.69 -5.31 -10.31
CA LEU A 134 -4.10 -6.65 -10.35
C LEU A 134 -5.02 -7.67 -9.67
N LEU A 135 -5.53 -7.34 -8.49
CA LEU A 135 -6.51 -8.15 -7.76
C LEU A 135 -7.72 -8.46 -8.65
N ASN A 136 -8.27 -7.44 -9.32
CA ASN A 136 -9.43 -7.63 -10.19
C ASN A 136 -9.18 -8.54 -11.38
N GLU A 137 -7.99 -8.48 -11.97
CA GLU A 137 -7.59 -9.41 -13.03
C GLU A 137 -7.45 -10.85 -12.51
N GLN A 138 -6.81 -11.03 -11.34
CA GLN A 138 -6.67 -12.36 -10.73
C GLN A 138 -8.03 -12.97 -10.36
N LEU A 139 -9.02 -12.14 -10.06
CA LEU A 139 -10.40 -12.56 -9.79
C LEU A 139 -11.29 -12.62 -11.04
N GLN A 140 -10.75 -12.43 -12.25
CA GLN A 140 -11.53 -12.42 -13.50
C GLN A 140 -12.69 -11.40 -13.46
N GLU A 141 -12.40 -10.18 -13.01
CA GLU A 141 -13.35 -9.07 -12.86
C GLU A 141 -14.46 -9.28 -11.81
N LYS A 142 -14.24 -10.20 -10.85
CA LYS A 142 -15.20 -10.51 -9.78
C LYS A 142 -14.86 -9.90 -8.42
N THR A 143 -14.09 -8.81 -8.40
CA THR A 143 -13.76 -8.14 -7.14
C THR A 143 -15.01 -7.50 -6.52
N THR A 144 -15.33 -7.89 -5.29
CA THR A 144 -16.45 -7.34 -4.53
C THR A 144 -16.06 -6.05 -3.81
N ASP A 145 -17.05 -5.31 -3.32
CA ASP A 145 -16.79 -4.13 -2.46
C ASP A 145 -16.13 -4.52 -1.13
N LEU A 146 -16.41 -5.72 -0.62
CA LEU A 146 -15.72 -6.27 0.56
C LEU A 146 -14.22 -6.43 0.29
N HIS A 147 -13.84 -7.01 -0.86
CA HIS A 147 -12.43 -7.16 -1.22
C HIS A 147 -11.73 -5.79 -1.30
N LYS A 148 -12.36 -4.82 -1.99
CA LYS A 148 -11.80 -3.47 -2.14
C LYS A 148 -11.66 -2.76 -0.79
N SER A 149 -12.68 -2.86 0.07
CA SER A 149 -12.66 -2.28 1.43
C SER A 149 -11.52 -2.86 2.24
N ALA A 150 -11.39 -4.19 2.30
CA ALA A 150 -10.39 -4.87 3.10
C ALA A 150 -8.96 -4.45 2.71
N TRP A 151 -8.64 -4.47 1.41
CA TRP A 151 -7.33 -4.04 0.92
C TRP A 151 -7.09 -2.54 1.09
N THR A 152 -8.12 -1.70 0.91
CA THR A 152 -8.02 -0.26 1.15
C THR A 152 -7.68 0.05 2.61
N LYS A 153 -8.29 -0.67 3.56
CA LYS A 153 -7.99 -0.53 4.99
C LYS A 153 -6.55 -0.94 5.28
N LEU A 154 -6.11 -2.10 4.81
CA LEU A 154 -4.73 -2.58 5.03
C LEU A 154 -3.69 -1.59 4.46
N PHE A 155 -3.85 -1.16 3.21
CA PHE A 155 -2.96 -0.15 2.62
C PHE A 155 -3.07 1.20 3.35
N GLY A 156 -4.23 1.53 3.92
CA GLY A 156 -4.42 2.71 4.78
C GLY A 156 -3.55 2.67 6.03
N VAL A 157 -3.49 1.53 6.72
CA VAL A 157 -2.59 1.32 7.88
C VAL A 157 -1.13 1.46 7.45
N ILE A 158 -0.74 0.81 6.35
CA ILE A 158 0.64 0.89 5.84
C ILE A 158 1.01 2.33 5.49
N ALA A 159 0.10 3.07 4.84
CA ALA A 159 0.32 4.46 4.47
C ALA A 159 0.43 5.39 5.69
N LEU A 160 -0.36 5.13 6.74
CA LEU A 160 -0.30 5.84 8.02
C LEU A 160 1.09 5.67 8.67
N VAL A 161 1.56 4.44 8.79
CA VAL A 161 2.89 4.16 9.36
C VAL A 161 3.99 4.75 8.48
N ALA A 162 3.87 4.66 7.15
CA ALA A 162 4.82 5.30 6.23
C ALA A 162 4.89 6.82 6.40
N ARG A 163 3.78 7.48 6.74
CA ARG A 163 3.77 8.92 7.09
C ARG A 163 4.58 9.19 8.35
N GLU A 164 4.36 8.41 9.40
CA GLU A 164 5.02 8.57 10.69
C GLU A 164 6.54 8.47 10.54
N GLU A 165 7.01 7.41 9.89
CA GLU A 165 8.44 7.21 9.68
C GLU A 165 9.05 8.27 8.74
N GLN A 166 8.31 8.73 7.74
CA GLN A 166 8.78 9.84 6.89
C GLN A 166 8.90 11.17 7.66
N ASN A 167 8.03 11.41 8.64
CA ASN A 167 8.10 12.62 9.47
C ASN A 167 9.24 12.57 10.48
N HIS A 168 9.70 11.40 10.91
CA HIS A 168 10.87 11.25 11.79
C HIS A 168 12.20 11.64 11.12
N LEU A 169 12.26 11.66 9.78
CA LEU A 169 13.46 12.07 9.03
C LEU A 169 13.56 13.58 8.76
N LYS A 170 12.49 14.35 9.05
CA LYS A 170 12.44 15.81 8.84
C LYS A 170 12.86 16.56 10.09
#